data_AF-A0A2K3ZHG2-F1
#
_entry.id   AF-A0A2K3ZHG2-F1
#
_cell.length_a   1.000
_cell.length_b   1.000
_cell.length_c   1.000
_cell.angle_alpha   90.00
_cell.angle_beta   90.00
_cell.angle_gamma   90.00
#
_symmetry.space_group_name_H-M   'P 1'
#
loop_
_entity.id
_entity.type
_entity.pdbx_description
1 polymer ?
#
loop_
_entity_poly.entity_id
_entity_poly.type
_entity_poly.pdbx_seq_one_letter_code
_entity_poly.pdbx_strand_id
1 'polypeptide(L)'
;MLTKEFAEKTGLSEKQVRKIVQHLEERGYHLKKTEYRGREATDFQEEDIELFQEIAERVGRTNSYELAFEELEQEKDFLQVIVKEDQNHLPSDQQVPHLLNELRNEINQMREERQMLGQMVSQVHQQQEELKALHTKLNQQLESSNQSLATLTEAQKQQTEQINQTQQSIESQVQQQKALAHTIERNEKKGFLQRLFGG
;
A
#
# COMPACT_ATOMS: atom_id res chain seq x y z
N MET A 1 -12.39 -33.30 -1.77
CA MET A 1 -11.36 -33.37 -2.84
C MET A 1 -10.09 -34.03 -2.28
N LEU A 2 -9.28 -34.69 -3.12
CA LEU A 2 -8.08 -35.41 -2.66
C LEU A 2 -6.84 -34.51 -2.66
N THR A 3 -5.78 -34.92 -1.95
CA THR A 3 -4.53 -34.14 -1.76
C THR A 3 -3.94 -33.57 -3.06
N LYS A 4 -3.98 -34.35 -4.16
CA LYS A 4 -3.43 -33.91 -5.45
C LYS A 4 -4.22 -32.74 -6.05
N GLU A 5 -5.54 -32.91 -6.11
CA GLU A 5 -6.45 -31.87 -6.62
C GLU A 5 -6.42 -30.61 -5.74
N PHE A 6 -6.34 -30.81 -4.42
CA PHE A 6 -6.22 -29.73 -3.46
C PHE A 6 -4.90 -28.95 -3.60
N ALA A 7 -3.78 -29.66 -3.81
CA ALA A 7 -2.48 -29.04 -4.08
C ALA A 7 -2.50 -28.18 -5.35
N GLU A 8 -3.10 -28.70 -6.42
CA GLU A 8 -3.27 -27.96 -7.69
C GLU A 8 -4.13 -26.69 -7.50
N LYS A 9 -5.26 -26.78 -6.78
CA LYS A 9 -6.13 -25.62 -6.51
C LYS A 9 -5.49 -24.56 -5.61
N THR A 10 -4.74 -24.99 -4.59
CA THR A 10 -4.11 -24.07 -3.62
C THR A 10 -2.82 -23.44 -4.13
N GLY A 11 -2.20 -24.01 -5.17
CA GLY A 11 -0.86 -23.63 -5.64
C GLY A 11 0.27 -24.13 -4.73
N LEU A 12 -0.03 -25.05 -3.81
CA LEU A 12 0.94 -25.64 -2.88
C LEU A 12 1.47 -26.97 -3.42
N SER A 13 2.68 -27.35 -3.02
CA SER A 13 3.15 -28.72 -3.28
C SER A 13 2.40 -29.73 -2.41
N GLU A 14 2.18 -30.95 -2.91
CA GLU A 14 1.58 -32.03 -2.11
C GLU A 14 2.36 -32.31 -0.80
N LYS A 15 3.66 -31.98 -0.77
CA LYS A 15 4.50 -32.08 0.42
C LYS A 15 4.16 -31.00 1.46
N GLN A 16 3.94 -29.77 1.02
CA GLN A 16 3.46 -28.68 1.90
C GLN A 16 2.08 -29.03 2.45
N VAL A 17 1.15 -29.46 1.60
CA VAL A 17 -0.19 -29.89 2.04
C VAL A 17 -0.09 -30.98 3.11
N ARG A 18 0.70 -32.03 2.89
CA ARG A 18 0.89 -33.10 3.89
C ARG A 18 1.49 -32.60 5.21
N LYS A 19 2.47 -31.69 5.17
CA LYS A 19 3.05 -31.11 6.39
C LYS A 19 2.03 -30.27 7.15
N ILE A 20 1.25 -29.45 6.45
CA ILE A 20 0.20 -28.64 7.06
C ILE A 20 -0.84 -29.54 7.73
N VAL A 21 -1.31 -30.59 7.04
CA VAL A 21 -2.22 -31.60 7.61
C VAL A 21 -1.66 -32.20 8.89
N GLN A 22 -0.39 -32.60 8.88
CA GLN A 22 0.27 -33.18 10.06
C GLN A 22 0.26 -32.20 11.24
N HIS A 23 0.68 -30.96 11.03
CA HIS A 23 0.72 -29.96 12.10
C HIS A 23 -0.69 -29.62 12.63
N LEU A 24 -1.70 -29.58 11.76
CA LEU A 24 -3.10 -29.43 12.16
C LEU A 24 -3.55 -30.59 13.06
N GLU A 25 -3.28 -31.84 12.65
CA GLU A 25 -3.66 -33.04 13.41
C GLU A 25 -2.94 -33.15 14.76
N GLU A 26 -1.64 -32.85 14.80
CA GLU A 26 -0.84 -32.80 16.05
C GLU A 26 -1.40 -31.79 17.06
N ARG A 27 -2.01 -30.71 16.56
CA ARG A 27 -2.65 -29.65 17.34
C ARG A 27 -4.14 -29.89 17.61
N GLY A 28 -4.64 -31.08 17.30
CA GLY A 28 -6.01 -31.51 17.60
C GLY A 28 -7.05 -31.14 16.54
N TYR A 29 -6.64 -30.64 15.37
CA TYR A 29 -7.56 -30.44 14.26
C TYR A 29 -7.73 -31.69 13.44
N HIS A 30 -8.96 -32.16 13.38
CA HIS A 30 -9.31 -33.32 12.59
C HIS A 30 -9.95 -32.87 11.29
N LEU A 31 -9.18 -32.95 10.21
CA LEU A 31 -9.71 -32.82 8.87
C LEU A 31 -10.57 -34.04 8.54
N LYS A 32 -11.63 -33.81 7.76
CA LYS A 32 -12.55 -34.86 7.34
C LYS A 32 -11.79 -35.96 6.57
N LYS A 33 -12.18 -37.20 6.82
CA LYS A 33 -11.57 -38.40 6.22
C LYS A 33 -12.53 -39.08 5.27
N THR A 34 -11.97 -39.70 4.23
CA THR A 34 -12.69 -40.52 3.26
C THR A 34 -11.85 -41.75 2.92
N GLU A 35 -12.50 -42.81 2.44
CA GLU A 35 -11.80 -43.99 1.95
C GLU A 35 -11.43 -43.80 0.49
N TYR A 36 -10.15 -43.95 0.16
CA TYR A 36 -9.67 -43.92 -1.21
C TYR A 36 -8.75 -45.12 -1.46
N ARG A 37 -9.19 -46.02 -2.35
CA ARG A 37 -8.46 -47.25 -2.71
C ARG A 37 -8.09 -48.12 -1.50
N GLY A 38 -9.00 -48.28 -0.54
CA GLY A 38 -8.78 -49.09 0.66
C GLY A 38 -7.82 -48.47 1.67
N ARG A 39 -7.54 -47.16 1.57
CA ARG A 39 -6.76 -46.39 2.53
C ARG A 39 -7.52 -45.14 2.94
N GLU A 40 -7.34 -44.75 4.19
CA GLU A 40 -7.87 -43.48 4.68
C GLU A 40 -7.11 -42.31 4.04
N ALA A 41 -7.88 -41.35 3.51
CA ALA A 41 -7.37 -40.14 2.88
C ALA A 41 -8.13 -38.93 3.40
N THR A 42 -7.48 -37.77 3.42
CA THR A 42 -8.13 -36.51 3.77
C THR A 42 -9.07 -36.07 2.65
N ASP A 43 -10.32 -35.76 2.99
CA ASP A 43 -11.34 -35.21 2.10
C ASP A 43 -11.43 -33.69 2.29
N PHE A 44 -10.56 -32.97 1.57
CA PHE A 44 -10.51 -31.52 1.63
C PHE A 44 -11.78 -30.88 1.05
N GLN A 45 -12.21 -29.77 1.62
CA GLN A 45 -13.30 -28.93 1.12
C GLN A 45 -12.73 -27.64 0.51
N GLU A 46 -13.56 -26.85 -0.18
CA GLU A 46 -13.10 -25.56 -0.72
C GLU A 46 -12.78 -24.54 0.38
N GLU A 47 -13.48 -24.61 1.51
CA GLU A 47 -13.19 -23.82 2.71
C GLU A 47 -11.80 -24.07 3.30
N ASP A 48 -11.21 -25.26 3.08
CA ASP A 48 -9.86 -25.58 3.56
C ASP A 48 -8.77 -24.83 2.76
N ILE A 49 -9.07 -24.33 1.55
CA ILE A 49 -8.09 -23.71 0.65
C ILE A 49 -7.48 -22.47 1.29
N GLU A 50 -8.32 -21.59 1.85
CA GLU A 50 -7.89 -20.32 2.44
C GLU A 50 -6.98 -20.56 3.65
N LEU A 51 -7.36 -21.49 4.52
CA LEU A 51 -6.55 -21.90 5.68
C LEU A 51 -5.16 -22.38 5.26
N PHE A 52 -5.10 -23.26 4.26
CA PHE A 52 -3.82 -23.82 3.81
C PHE A 52 -2.93 -22.77 3.14
N GLN A 53 -3.51 -21.83 2.40
CA GLN A 53 -2.77 -20.71 1.80
C GLN A 53 -2.23 -19.75 2.87
N GLU A 54 -3.02 -19.43 3.88
CA GLU A 54 -2.59 -18.58 4.99
C GLU A 54 -1.44 -19.22 5.79
N ILE A 55 -1.57 -20.52 6.13
CA ILE A 55 -0.50 -21.27 6.80
C ILE A 55 0.76 -21.26 5.93
N ALA A 56 0.64 -21.50 4.62
CA ALA A 56 1.78 -21.51 3.72
C ALA A 56 2.47 -20.14 3.63
N GLU A 57 1.70 -19.05 3.61
CA GLU A 57 2.23 -17.69 3.62
C GLU A 57 2.98 -17.40 4.93
N ARG A 58 2.40 -17.76 6.08
CA ARG A 58 3.03 -17.63 7.40
C ARG A 58 4.34 -18.41 7.48
N VAL A 59 4.32 -19.67 7.01
CA VAL A 59 5.52 -20.51 6.92
C VAL A 59 6.59 -19.86 6.04
N GLY A 60 6.18 -19.20 4.95
CA GLY A 60 7.09 -18.44 4.09
C GLY A 60 7.74 -17.23 4.79
N ARG A 61 7.01 -16.58 5.71
CA ARG A 61 7.52 -15.44 6.49
C ARG A 61 8.42 -15.88 7.64
N THR A 62 8.01 -16.88 8.43
CA THR A 62 8.74 -17.36 9.61
C THR A 62 9.84 -18.36 9.29
N ASN A 63 9.81 -18.96 8.08
CA ASN A 63 10.64 -20.10 7.67
C ASN A 63 10.47 -21.35 8.57
N SER A 64 9.41 -21.43 9.37
CA SER A 64 9.18 -22.53 10.31
C SER A 64 7.68 -22.83 10.42
N TYR A 65 7.30 -24.11 10.31
CA TYR A 65 5.93 -24.52 10.57
C TYR A 65 5.56 -24.28 12.03
N GLU A 66 6.43 -24.65 12.96
CA GLU A 66 6.14 -24.47 14.39
C GLU A 66 5.86 -23.02 14.76
N LEU A 67 6.74 -22.09 14.34
CA LEU A 67 6.55 -20.66 14.61
C LEU A 67 5.35 -20.09 13.84
N ALA A 68 5.09 -20.55 12.60
CA ALA A 68 3.92 -20.11 11.84
C ALA A 68 2.61 -20.52 12.53
N PHE A 69 2.55 -21.73 13.09
CA PHE A 69 1.40 -22.20 13.84
C PHE A 69 1.29 -21.50 15.21
N GLU A 70 2.38 -21.29 15.95
CA GLU A 70 2.37 -20.50 17.19
C GLU A 70 1.87 -19.06 16.96
N GLU A 71 2.31 -18.40 15.89
CA GLU A 71 1.82 -17.07 15.52
C GLU A 71 0.34 -17.09 15.12
N LEU A 72 -0.10 -18.13 14.38
CA LEU A 72 -1.52 -18.30 14.03
C LEU A 72 -2.39 -18.56 15.25
N GLU A 73 -1.90 -19.31 16.22
CA GLU A 73 -2.55 -19.59 17.51
C GLU A 73 -2.65 -18.34 18.40
N GLN A 74 -1.66 -17.44 18.33
CA GLN A 74 -1.63 -16.20 19.11
C GLN A 74 -2.43 -15.07 18.45
N GLU A 75 -2.36 -14.94 17.12
CA GLU A 75 -3.04 -13.88 16.38
C GLU A 75 -4.50 -14.23 16.08
N LYS A 76 -4.81 -15.52 16.00
CA LYS A 76 -6.17 -16.00 15.81
C LYS A 76 -6.55 -16.98 16.91
N ASP A 77 -7.76 -16.82 17.43
CA ASP A 77 -8.50 -17.81 18.23
C ASP A 77 -8.88 -19.05 17.36
N PHE A 78 -7.94 -19.56 16.56
CA PHE A 78 -8.19 -20.53 15.51
C PHE A 78 -8.49 -21.90 16.11
N LEU A 79 -7.84 -22.30 17.21
CA LEU A 79 -7.90 -23.69 17.71
C LEU A 79 -8.77 -23.93 18.95
N GLN A 80 -9.73 -23.05 19.26
CA GLN A 80 -10.68 -23.38 20.32
C GLN A 80 -11.76 -24.37 19.84
N VAL A 81 -11.40 -25.65 20.04
CA VAL A 81 -12.22 -26.79 20.44
C VAL A 81 -13.24 -27.32 19.41
N ILE A 82 -12.84 -28.32 18.63
CA ILE A 82 -13.78 -29.37 18.23
C ILE A 82 -13.93 -30.30 19.44
N VAL A 83 -15.00 -30.13 20.23
CA VAL A 83 -15.42 -31.15 21.17
C VAL A 83 -15.84 -32.35 20.30
N LYS A 84 -15.06 -33.43 20.33
CA LYS A 84 -15.50 -34.70 19.75
C LYS A 84 -16.85 -35.06 20.38
N GLU A 85 -17.82 -35.39 19.54
CA GLU A 85 -19.05 -36.05 19.97
C GLU A 85 -18.73 -37.48 20.43
N ASP A 86 -17.99 -37.64 21.53
CA ASP A 86 -18.02 -38.88 22.29
C ASP A 86 -19.33 -38.91 23.08
N GLN A 87 -20.45 -39.12 22.38
CA GLN A 87 -21.76 -39.36 22.99
C GLN A 87 -21.76 -40.55 23.97
N ASN A 88 -20.70 -41.36 23.96
CA ASN A 88 -20.60 -42.57 24.75
C ASN A 88 -20.02 -42.36 26.17
N HIS A 89 -19.61 -41.15 26.55
CA HIS A 89 -18.94 -40.91 27.86
C HIS A 89 -19.36 -39.62 28.59
N LEU A 90 -20.48 -39.01 28.22
CA LEU A 90 -21.01 -37.87 28.98
C LEU A 90 -21.70 -38.39 30.26
N PRO A 91 -21.49 -37.75 31.43
CA PRO A 91 -22.26 -38.05 32.63
C PRO A 91 -23.75 -37.91 32.32
N SER A 92 -24.58 -38.83 32.79
CA SER A 92 -26.05 -38.84 32.56
C SER A 92 -26.81 -37.70 33.24
N ASP A 93 -26.12 -36.60 33.59
CA ASP A 93 -26.68 -35.47 34.30
C ASP A 93 -27.45 -34.59 33.30
N GLN A 94 -28.75 -34.42 33.52
CA GLN A 94 -29.70 -33.82 32.56
C GLN A 94 -29.38 -32.36 32.22
N GLN A 95 -28.53 -31.69 33.00
CA GLN A 95 -28.13 -30.30 32.79
C GLN A 95 -26.94 -30.14 31.82
N VAL A 96 -26.12 -31.19 31.65
CA VAL A 96 -24.92 -31.14 30.80
C VAL A 96 -25.26 -30.93 29.31
N PRO A 97 -26.29 -31.58 28.73
CA PRO A 97 -26.69 -31.32 27.34
C PRO A 97 -27.16 -29.89 27.09
N HIS A 98 -27.78 -29.24 28.09
CA HIS A 98 -28.26 -27.87 27.95
C HIS A 98 -27.09 -26.87 27.96
N LEU A 99 -26.16 -27.03 28.90
CA LEU A 99 -24.93 -26.22 28.96
C LEU A 99 -24.09 -26.38 27.69
N LEU A 100 -23.99 -27.60 27.15
CA LEU A 100 -23.29 -27.84 25.88
C LEU A 100 -23.97 -27.12 24.70
N ASN A 101 -25.30 -27.09 24.66
CA ASN A 101 -26.02 -26.37 23.61
C ASN A 101 -25.87 -24.84 23.74
N GLU A 102 -25.87 -24.30 24.96
CA GLU A 102 -25.62 -22.88 25.21
C GLU A 102 -24.21 -22.49 24.78
N LEU A 103 -23.20 -23.26 25.19
CA LEU A 103 -21.81 -23.05 24.78
C LEU A 103 -21.64 -23.16 23.25
N ARG A 104 -22.32 -24.14 22.61
CA ARG A 104 -22.32 -24.26 21.14
C ARG A 104 -22.90 -23.01 20.47
N ASN A 105 -23.99 -22.47 20.99
CA ASN A 105 -24.62 -21.26 20.45
C ASN A 105 -23.71 -20.03 20.64
N GLU A 106 -23.11 -19.88 21.81
CA GLU A 106 -22.18 -18.77 22.11
C GLU A 106 -20.93 -18.84 21.23
N ILE A 107 -20.36 -20.04 21.04
CA ILE A 107 -19.25 -20.28 20.12
C ILE A 107 -19.65 -19.93 18.67
N ASN A 108 -20.84 -20.29 18.23
CA ASN A 108 -21.32 -19.94 16.90
C ASN A 108 -21.49 -18.42 16.73
N GLN A 109 -22.05 -17.74 17.73
CA GLN A 109 -22.17 -16.29 17.71
C GLN A 109 -20.79 -15.60 17.66
N MET A 110 -19.84 -16.05 18.47
CA MET A 110 -18.47 -15.54 18.42
C MET A 110 -17.80 -15.77 17.07
N ARG A 111 -18.11 -16.88 16.38
CA ARG A 111 -17.62 -17.15 15.01
C ARG A 111 -18.21 -16.19 13.98
N GLU A 112 -19.51 -15.88 14.07
CA GLU A 112 -20.18 -14.91 13.21
C GLU A 112 -19.60 -13.50 13.42
N GLU A 113 -19.44 -13.07 14.68
CA GLU A 113 -18.82 -11.80 15.04
C GLU A 113 -17.39 -11.71 14.51
N ARG A 114 -16.61 -12.78 14.64
CA ARG A 114 -15.26 -12.86 14.08
C ARG A 114 -15.24 -12.78 12.56
N GLN A 115 -16.17 -13.41 11.87
CA GLN A 115 -16.28 -13.32 10.40
C GLN A 115 -16.58 -11.88 9.95
N MET A 116 -17.49 -11.19 10.65
CA MET A 116 -17.80 -9.78 10.42
C MET A 116 -16.56 -8.91 10.66
N LEU A 117 -15.85 -9.11 11.77
CA LEU A 117 -14.61 -8.37 12.07
C LEU A 117 -13.54 -8.61 10.99
N GLY A 118 -13.41 -9.82 10.48
CA GLY A 118 -12.53 -10.13 9.36
C GLY A 118 -12.84 -9.28 8.12
N GLN A 119 -14.12 -9.20 7.74
CA GLN A 119 -14.56 -8.35 6.63
C GLN A 119 -14.27 -6.86 6.87
N MET A 120 -14.50 -6.37 8.09
CA MET A 120 -14.17 -4.99 8.47
C MET A 120 -12.67 -4.70 8.36
N VAL A 121 -11.81 -5.63 8.80
CA VAL A 121 -10.35 -5.48 8.71
C VAL A 121 -9.89 -5.42 7.25
N SER A 122 -10.46 -6.26 6.37
CA SER A 122 -10.19 -6.21 4.94
C SER A 122 -10.60 -4.88 4.32
N GLN A 123 -11.76 -4.33 4.73
CA GLN A 123 -12.21 -3.02 4.26
C GLN A 123 -11.29 -1.88 4.73
N VAL A 124 -10.82 -1.93 5.99
CA VAL A 124 -9.84 -0.96 6.50
C VAL A 124 -8.52 -1.03 5.74
N HIS A 125 -8.04 -2.23 5.40
CA HIS A 125 -6.83 -2.38 4.58
C HIS A 125 -7.01 -1.77 3.18
N GLN A 126 -8.15 -2.00 2.53
CA GLN A 126 -8.44 -1.38 1.23
C GLN A 126 -8.44 0.16 1.33
N GLN A 127 -9.09 0.71 2.36
CA GLN A 127 -9.09 2.16 2.61
C GLN A 127 -7.68 2.70 2.88
N GLN A 128 -6.84 1.96 3.58
CA GLN A 128 -5.45 2.34 3.84
C GLN A 128 -4.63 2.42 2.55
N GLU A 129 -4.82 1.48 1.60
CA GLU A 129 -4.07 1.51 0.34
C GLU A 129 -4.57 2.58 -0.61
N GLU A 130 -5.88 2.85 -0.62
CA GLU A 130 -6.45 4.00 -1.31
C GLU A 130 -5.88 5.32 -0.76
N LEU A 131 -5.76 5.45 0.56
CA LEU A 131 -5.16 6.62 1.19
C LEU A 131 -3.68 6.79 0.83
N LYS A 132 -2.88 5.70 0.83
CA LYS A 132 -1.48 5.74 0.38
C LYS A 132 -1.36 6.17 -1.08
N ALA A 133 -2.24 5.65 -1.94
CA ALA A 133 -2.27 6.03 -3.35
C ALA A 133 -2.61 7.52 -3.52
N LEU A 134 -3.60 8.02 -2.78
CA LEU A 134 -4.00 9.42 -2.80
C LEU A 134 -2.89 10.34 -2.29
N HIS A 135 -2.23 9.98 -1.19
CA HIS A 135 -1.07 10.71 -0.66
C HIS A 135 0.07 10.78 -1.68
N THR A 136 0.36 9.67 -2.36
CA THR A 136 1.38 9.63 -3.42
C THR A 136 1.04 10.56 -4.57
N LYS A 137 -0.22 10.57 -5.02
CA LYS A 137 -0.71 11.47 -6.07
C LYS A 137 -0.61 12.94 -5.66
N LEU A 138 -0.97 13.26 -4.42
CA LEU A 138 -0.86 14.63 -3.88
C LEU A 138 0.60 15.11 -3.87
N ASN A 139 1.53 14.26 -3.43
CA ASN A 139 2.95 14.62 -3.43
C ASN A 139 3.51 14.85 -4.83
N GLN A 140 3.16 13.99 -5.80
CA GLN A 140 3.55 14.20 -7.20
C GLN A 140 3.01 15.52 -7.76
N GLN A 141 1.75 15.86 -7.45
CA GLN A 141 1.15 17.12 -7.90
C GLN A 141 1.78 18.35 -7.24
N LEU A 142 2.14 18.24 -5.95
CA LEU A 142 2.82 19.28 -5.20
C LEU A 142 4.24 19.50 -5.74
N GLU A 143 4.96 18.42 -6.04
CA GLU A 143 6.30 18.47 -6.65
C GLU A 143 6.26 19.11 -8.05
N SER A 144 5.30 18.72 -8.89
CA SER A 144 5.08 19.32 -10.21
C SER A 144 4.76 20.82 -10.11
N SER A 145 3.95 21.21 -9.12
CA SER A 145 3.60 22.61 -8.87
C SER A 145 4.81 23.41 -8.38
N ASN A 146 5.64 22.86 -7.49
CA ASN A 146 6.88 23.47 -7.05
C ASN A 146 7.88 23.66 -8.19
N GLN A 147 8.02 22.68 -9.08
CA GLN A 147 8.84 22.81 -10.29
C GLN A 147 8.31 23.92 -11.22
N SER A 148 7.00 24.01 -11.39
CA SER A 148 6.35 25.06 -12.18
C SER A 148 6.58 26.45 -11.57
N LEU A 149 6.52 26.59 -10.24
CA LEU A 149 6.83 27.85 -9.55
C LEU A 149 8.31 28.22 -9.67
N ALA A 150 9.22 27.24 -9.55
CA ALA A 150 10.65 27.48 -9.74
C ALA A 150 10.97 27.97 -11.15
N THR A 151 10.38 27.36 -12.18
CA THR A 151 10.57 27.77 -13.58
C THR A 151 9.98 29.17 -13.84
N LEU A 152 8.81 29.49 -13.30
CA LEU A 152 8.23 30.84 -13.38
C LEU A 152 9.11 31.89 -12.69
N THR A 153 9.67 31.55 -11.53
CA THR A 153 10.56 32.44 -10.78
C THR A 153 11.84 32.71 -11.56
N GLU A 154 12.43 31.68 -12.16
CA GLU A 154 13.63 31.82 -12.99
C GLU A 154 13.33 32.63 -14.27
N ALA A 155 12.18 32.40 -14.91
CA ALA A 155 11.75 33.18 -16.06
C ALA A 155 11.56 34.66 -15.72
N GLN A 156 10.96 34.99 -14.57
CA GLN A 156 10.83 36.36 -14.08
C GLN A 156 12.19 37.01 -13.81
N LYS A 157 13.13 36.25 -13.24
CA LYS A 157 14.48 36.74 -12.99
C LYS A 157 15.20 37.07 -14.29
N GLN A 158 15.16 36.16 -15.28
CA GLN A 158 15.74 36.39 -16.61
C GLN A 158 15.09 37.58 -17.31
N GLN A 159 13.78 37.73 -17.21
CA GLN A 159 13.07 38.88 -17.77
C GLN A 159 13.50 40.20 -17.11
N THR A 160 13.67 40.20 -15.78
CA THR A 160 14.16 41.37 -15.04
C THR A 160 15.60 41.74 -15.44
N GLU A 161 16.47 40.75 -15.61
CA GLU A 161 17.84 40.94 -16.10
C GLU A 161 17.85 41.53 -17.52
N GLN A 162 17.00 41.03 -18.43
CA GLN A 162 16.86 41.58 -19.79
C GLN A 162 16.35 43.01 -19.81
N ILE A 163 15.36 43.34 -18.97
CA ILE A 163 14.85 44.72 -18.82
C ILE A 163 15.97 45.64 -18.34
N ASN A 164 16.72 45.23 -17.30
CA ASN A 164 17.84 46.02 -16.78
C ASN A 164 18.93 46.25 -17.84
N GLN A 165 19.29 45.22 -18.61
CA GLN A 165 20.26 45.34 -19.70
C GLN A 165 19.77 46.31 -20.79
N THR A 166 18.49 46.20 -21.17
CA THR A 166 17.88 47.09 -22.17
C THR A 166 17.86 48.53 -21.67
N GLN A 167 17.53 48.75 -20.40
CA GLN A 167 17.49 50.06 -19.77
C GLN A 167 18.88 50.71 -19.73
N GLN A 168 19.92 49.96 -19.34
CA GLN A 168 21.31 50.42 -19.41
C GLN A 168 21.73 50.79 -20.84
N SER A 169 21.32 49.99 -21.83
CA SER A 169 21.60 50.27 -23.24
C SER A 169 20.94 51.57 -23.70
N ILE A 170 19.67 51.78 -23.37
CA ILE A 170 18.93 53.02 -23.69
C ILE A 170 19.60 54.23 -23.03
N GLU A 171 19.95 54.15 -21.75
CA GLU A 171 20.63 55.24 -21.04
C GLU A 171 21.96 55.62 -21.71
N SER A 172 22.75 54.62 -22.11
CA SER A 172 24.01 54.85 -22.83
C SER A 172 23.78 55.55 -24.18
N GLN A 173 22.77 55.15 -24.95
CA GLN A 173 22.42 55.78 -26.23
C GLN A 173 21.92 57.21 -26.04
N VAL A 174 21.09 57.46 -25.03
CA VAL A 174 20.60 58.81 -24.70
C VAL A 174 21.76 59.73 -24.33
N GLN A 175 22.74 59.25 -23.55
CA GLN A 175 23.94 60.03 -23.23
C GLN A 175 24.77 60.33 -24.48
N GLN A 176 24.98 59.35 -25.36
CA GLN A 176 25.70 59.56 -26.62
C GLN A 176 24.99 60.59 -27.52
N GLN A 177 23.66 60.51 -27.65
CA GLN A 177 22.89 61.48 -28.43
C GLN A 177 22.98 62.90 -27.84
N LYS A 178 22.89 63.04 -26.51
CA LYS A 178 23.10 64.34 -25.86
C LYS A 178 24.50 64.90 -26.11
N ALA A 179 25.53 64.06 -26.05
CA ALA A 179 26.90 64.46 -26.35
C ALA A 179 27.06 64.92 -27.82
N LEU A 180 26.47 64.19 -28.78
CA LEU A 180 26.46 64.56 -30.19
C LEU A 180 25.72 65.89 -30.43
N ALA A 181 24.54 66.06 -29.84
CA ALA A 181 23.76 67.30 -29.94
C ALA A 181 24.55 68.50 -29.40
N HIS A 182 25.19 68.37 -28.23
CA HIS A 182 26.08 69.41 -27.71
C HIS A 182 27.26 69.71 -28.63
N THR A 183 27.82 68.70 -29.29
CA THR A 183 28.95 68.89 -30.20
C THR A 183 28.54 69.64 -31.46
N ILE A 184 27.35 69.32 -32.00
CA ILE A 184 26.76 70.01 -33.15
C ILE A 184 26.46 71.48 -32.78
N GLU A 185 25.78 71.72 -31.66
CA GLU A 185 25.42 73.07 -31.19
C GLU A 185 26.67 73.94 -30.97
N ARG A 186 27.76 73.35 -30.46
CA ARG A 186 29.05 74.02 -30.26
C ARG A 186 29.75 74.33 -31.58
N ASN A 187 29.66 73.44 -32.56
CA ASN A 187 30.22 73.64 -33.90
C ASN A 187 29.42 74.69 -34.69
N GLU A 188 28.09 74.74 -34.56
CA GLU A 188 27.27 75.79 -35.14
C GLU A 188 27.59 77.16 -34.54
N LYS A 189 27.71 77.25 -33.21
CA LYS A 189 28.13 78.50 -32.54
C LYS A 189 29.51 78.97 -33.00
N LYS A 190 30.47 78.06 -33.19
CA LYS A 190 31.80 78.38 -33.76
C LYS A 190 31.70 78.85 -35.22
N GLY A 191 30.95 78.13 -36.06
CA GLY A 191 30.76 78.49 -37.47
C GLY A 191 29.97 79.79 -37.68
N PHE A 192 29.09 80.14 -36.73
CA PHE A 192 28.38 81.42 -36.70
C PHE A 192 29.31 82.57 -36.30
N LEU A 193 30.08 82.40 -35.22
CA LEU A 193 31.07 83.41 -34.79
C LEU A 193 32.14 83.66 -35.86
N GLN A 194 32.58 82.60 -36.55
CA GLN A 194 33.55 82.74 -37.64
C GLN A 194 32.99 83.47 -38.87
N ARG A 195 31.67 83.40 -39.11
CA ARG A 195 31.00 84.20 -40.15
C ARG A 195 30.78 85.66 -39.75
N LEU A 196 30.62 85.94 -38.46
CA LEU A 196 30.41 87.29 -37.95
C LEU A 196 31.70 88.10 -37.75
N PHE A 197 32.81 87.43 -37.44
CA PHE A 197 34.06 88.08 -37.01
C PHE A 197 35.31 87.63 -37.77
N GLY A 198 35.18 86.73 -38.75
CA GLY A 198 36.31 86.12 -39.47
C GLY A 198 36.55 86.64 -40.90
N GLY A 199 36.08 87.85 -41.22
CA GLY A 199 36.36 88.55 -42.49
C GLY A 199 37.29 89.73 -42.26
#